data_AF-A0A3S1BTU1-F1
#
_entry.id   AF-A0A3S1BTU1-F1
#
_cell.length_a   1.000
_cell.length_b   1.000
_cell.length_c   1.000
_cell.angle_alpha   90.00
_cell.angle_beta   90.00
_cell.angle_gamma   90.00
#
_symmetry.space_group_name_H-M   'P 1'
#
loop_
_entity.id
_entity.type
_entity.pdbx_description
1 polymer ?
#
loop_
_entity_poly.entity_id
_entity_poly.type
_entity_poly.pdbx_seq_one_letter_code
_entity_poly.pdbx_strand_id
1 'polypeptide(L)'
;MLIHEVGKGGHNFCGHDDRNEFIGHRSLQAGVKNYLQVAWREGEIHIDVEEPLDWIDSSYTIEAGPYITELTDERIRTELYPALRKRVEELFLSEKLGPRFFDYRFQIVLSFEMEDEDLTICEQLVNEEKLNQLRQSLHNFIKFKIMPELPVLPSEDEQFSFSRHLMHPDLMKQEEEVVDPLIQRLSDKLNSNRVRLNEWKTCEKLRNRSGRASRCTASRAVV
;
A
#
# COMPACT_ATOMS: atom_id res chain seq x y z
N MET A 1 26.24 3.82 23.79
CA MET A 1 27.42 2.95 23.59
C MET A 1 27.29 2.32 22.21
N LEU A 2 28.36 2.37 21.42
CA LEU A 2 28.41 2.15 19.97
C LEU A 2 27.95 0.75 19.55
N ILE A 3 27.24 0.64 18.43
CA ILE A 3 27.15 -0.61 17.65
C ILE A 3 27.91 -0.38 16.34
N HIS A 4 29.15 -0.86 16.33
CA HIS A 4 29.96 -1.08 15.14
C HIS A 4 29.86 -2.58 14.77
N GLU A 5 29.68 -2.82 13.48
CA GLU A 5 30.10 -4.00 12.70
C GLU A 5 29.87 -5.42 13.24
N VAL A 6 28.98 -6.15 12.54
CA VAL A 6 29.22 -7.56 12.20
C VAL A 6 29.22 -7.67 10.68
N GLY A 7 30.38 -8.00 10.13
CA GLY A 7 30.59 -8.21 8.70
C GLY A 7 30.56 -9.69 8.32
N LYS A 8 30.05 -9.92 7.09
CA LYS A 8 30.43 -10.95 6.12
C LYS A 8 30.03 -12.41 6.41
N GLY A 9 28.87 -12.77 5.86
CA GLY A 9 28.59 -14.09 5.30
C GLY A 9 28.10 -13.91 3.86
N GLY A 10 28.99 -14.04 2.88
CA GLY A 10 28.62 -13.98 1.46
C GLY A 10 28.07 -15.32 1.00
N HIS A 11 26.81 -15.33 0.58
CA HIS A 11 26.27 -16.31 -0.36
C HIS A 11 25.52 -15.54 -1.46
N ASN A 12 26.14 -15.47 -2.63
CA ASN A 12 25.51 -15.04 -3.87
C ASN A 12 24.45 -16.07 -4.25
N PHE A 13 23.16 -15.70 -4.35
CA PHE A 13 22.24 -16.38 -5.25
C PHE A 13 21.15 -15.43 -5.80
N CYS A 14 21.02 -15.51 -7.13
CA CYS A 14 20.07 -14.89 -8.05
C CYS A 14 20.03 -13.36 -8.13
N GLY A 15 20.90 -12.84 -8.99
CA GLY A 15 20.70 -11.54 -9.61
C GLY A 15 19.48 -11.54 -10.51
N HIS A 16 18.40 -10.94 -10.04
CA HIS A 16 17.66 -9.97 -10.83
C HIS A 16 17.87 -8.60 -10.17
N ASP A 17 18.31 -7.65 -10.99
CA ASP A 17 18.49 -6.25 -10.58
C ASP A 17 17.08 -5.63 -10.47
N ASP A 18 16.40 -5.86 -9.33
CA ASP A 18 15.05 -5.34 -9.03
C ASP A 18 14.97 -3.80 -9.00
N ARG A 19 16.10 -3.12 -9.20
CA ARG A 19 16.15 -1.66 -9.39
C ARG A 19 15.50 -1.21 -10.70
N ASN A 20 15.24 -2.13 -11.64
CA ASN A 20 14.69 -1.82 -12.95
C ASN A 20 13.22 -2.24 -13.17
N GLU A 21 12.54 -2.85 -12.19
CA GLU A 21 11.17 -3.36 -12.41
C GLU A 21 10.09 -2.25 -12.37
N PHE A 22 10.43 -1.04 -11.93
CA PHE A 22 9.53 0.12 -11.95
C PHE A 22 9.59 0.94 -13.24
N ILE A 23 10.28 0.44 -14.28
CA ILE A 23 10.38 1.07 -15.62
C ILE A 23 9.10 0.83 -16.44
N GLY A 24 7.98 1.27 -15.88
CA GLY A 24 6.75 1.55 -16.62
C GLY A 24 6.22 2.88 -16.12
N HIS A 25 6.22 3.92 -16.95
CA HIS A 25 5.56 5.17 -16.60
C HIS A 25 4.03 4.97 -16.57
N ARG A 26 3.49 4.46 -15.45
CA ARG A 26 2.05 4.50 -15.19
C ARG A 26 1.74 5.84 -14.54
N SER A 27 1.15 6.76 -15.28
CA SER A 27 0.82 8.14 -14.84
C SER A 27 -0.09 8.19 -13.62
N LEU A 28 -0.80 7.10 -13.34
CA LEU A 28 -1.72 6.94 -12.23
C LEU A 28 -1.13 6.09 -11.09
N GLN A 29 0.19 5.97 -10.96
CA GLN A 29 0.80 5.22 -9.85
C GLN A 29 1.67 6.16 -9.00
N ALA A 30 1.35 6.27 -7.71
CA ALA A 30 2.13 7.08 -6.76
C ALA A 30 3.29 6.28 -6.13
N GLY A 31 3.09 4.99 -5.86
CA GLY A 31 4.16 4.07 -5.47
C GLY A 31 3.72 2.62 -5.41
N VAL A 32 4.54 1.75 -4.80
CA VAL A 32 4.31 0.30 -4.77
C VAL A 32 4.21 -0.23 -3.35
N LYS A 33 5.05 0.25 -2.43
CA LYS A 33 5.05 -0.17 -1.03
C LYS A 33 4.15 0.73 -0.20
N ASN A 34 3.21 0.11 0.52
CA ASN A 34 2.21 0.79 1.34
C ASN A 34 2.07 0.15 2.74
N TYR A 35 2.91 -0.82 3.10
CA TYR A 35 2.74 -1.63 4.29
C TYR A 35 4.08 -2.07 4.91
N LEU A 36 4.11 -2.09 6.23
CA LEU A 36 5.12 -2.76 7.05
C LEU A 36 4.42 -3.33 8.29
N GLN A 37 4.55 -4.63 8.50
CA GLN A 37 4.27 -5.26 9.79
C GLN A 37 5.54 -5.78 10.42
N VAL A 38 5.69 -5.54 11.71
CA VAL A 38 6.68 -6.20 12.55
C VAL A 38 5.91 -6.91 13.66
N ALA A 39 6.01 -8.24 13.70
CA ALA A 39 5.35 -9.04 14.71
C ALA A 39 6.38 -9.83 15.51
N TRP A 40 6.18 -9.95 16.83
CA TRP A 40 6.89 -10.89 17.66
C TRP A 40 5.94 -11.97 18.14
N ARG A 41 6.25 -13.23 17.83
CA ARG A 41 5.46 -14.43 18.17
C ARG A 41 6.39 -15.61 18.34
N GLU A 42 6.11 -16.49 19.29
CA GLU A 42 6.86 -17.74 19.49
C GLU A 42 8.40 -17.60 19.61
N GLY A 43 8.91 -16.44 20.05
CA GLY A 43 10.35 -16.19 20.13
C GLY A 43 11.00 -15.76 18.80
N GLU A 44 10.21 -15.44 17.78
CA GLU A 44 10.67 -14.99 16.47
C GLU A 44 10.08 -13.62 16.11
N ILE A 45 10.88 -12.81 15.41
CA ILE A 45 10.45 -11.55 14.81
C ILE A 45 10.11 -11.82 13.35
N HIS A 46 8.86 -11.57 12.99
CA HIS A 46 8.34 -11.62 11.63
C HIS A 46 8.27 -10.20 11.07
N ILE A 47 8.75 -10.02 9.85
CA ILE A 47 8.68 -8.75 9.13
C ILE A 47 7.96 -8.98 7.81
N ASP A 48 6.80 -8.35 7.65
CA ASP A 48 6.02 -8.36 6.41
C ASP A 48 6.11 -7.00 5.74
N VAL A 49 6.44 -7.01 4.45
CA VAL A 49 6.58 -5.80 3.61
C VAL A 49 5.54 -5.74 2.50
N GLU A 50 4.56 -6.63 2.56
CA GLU A 50 3.37 -6.71 1.72
C GLU A 50 2.17 -6.92 2.64
N GLU A 51 1.00 -6.40 2.28
CA GLU A 51 -0.23 -6.68 3.03
C GLU A 51 -0.46 -8.21 3.03
N PRO A 52 -0.74 -8.82 4.20
CA PRO A 52 -0.96 -10.26 4.27
C PRO A 52 -2.16 -10.64 3.42
N LEU A 53 -1.89 -11.42 2.36
CA LEU A 53 -2.91 -12.10 1.59
C LEU A 53 -3.06 -13.51 2.15
N ASP A 54 -4.29 -14.03 2.25
CA ASP A 54 -4.65 -15.32 2.89
C ASP A 54 -3.90 -16.57 2.35
N TRP A 55 -3.03 -16.44 1.36
CA TRP A 55 -2.47 -17.53 0.55
C TRP A 55 -0.94 -17.54 0.43
N ILE A 56 -0.22 -16.53 0.94
CA ILE A 56 1.26 -16.51 0.93
C ILE A 56 1.75 -15.91 2.26
N ASP A 57 2.43 -16.73 3.06
CA ASP A 57 3.26 -16.26 4.17
C ASP A 57 4.68 -16.05 3.61
N SER A 58 5.02 -14.81 3.30
CA SER A 58 6.36 -14.40 2.83
C SER A 58 7.04 -13.50 3.87
N SER A 59 6.81 -13.79 5.16
CA SER A 59 7.45 -13.07 6.25
C SER A 59 8.96 -13.31 6.25
N TYR A 60 9.74 -12.26 6.52
CA TYR A 60 11.13 -12.44 6.91
C TYR A 60 11.16 -12.78 8.39
N THR A 61 11.73 -13.93 8.73
CA THR A 61 11.84 -14.41 10.12
C THR A 61 13.24 -14.20 10.66
N ILE A 62 13.34 -13.70 11.89
CA ILE A 62 14.60 -13.48 12.61
C ILE A 62 14.43 -13.99 14.04
N GLU A 63 15.35 -14.83 14.53
CA GLU A 63 15.36 -15.25 15.92
C GLU A 63 15.45 -14.03 16.86
N ALA A 64 14.54 -13.97 17.84
CA ALA A 64 14.58 -12.93 18.85
C ALA A 64 15.80 -13.12 19.75
N GLY A 65 16.59 -12.05 19.91
CA GLY A 65 17.64 -12.03 20.93
C GLY A 65 17.08 -11.91 22.34
N PRO A 66 17.90 -12.13 23.38
CA PRO A 66 17.48 -12.07 24.78
C PRO A 66 16.96 -10.69 25.22
N TYR A 67 17.18 -9.65 24.43
CA TYR A 67 16.67 -8.31 24.70
C TYR A 67 15.14 -8.20 24.61
N ILE A 68 14.48 -9.14 23.91
CA ILE A 68 13.01 -9.12 23.77
C ILE A 68 12.31 -9.37 25.11
N THR A 69 12.91 -10.14 26.03
CA THR A 69 12.32 -10.36 27.36
C THR A 69 12.30 -9.10 28.23
N GLU A 70 13.01 -8.04 27.84
CA GLU A 70 13.00 -6.75 28.52
C GLU A 70 11.97 -5.75 27.94
N LEU A 71 11.23 -6.14 26.90
CA LEU A 71 10.20 -5.30 26.28
C LEU A 71 8.89 -5.44 27.06
N THR A 72 8.59 -4.43 27.86
CA THR A 72 7.27 -4.25 28.48
C THR A 72 6.34 -3.46 27.56
N ASP A 73 5.02 -3.56 27.74
CA ASP A 73 4.05 -2.72 26.99
C ASP A 73 4.41 -1.23 27.06
N GLU A 74 4.80 -0.74 28.24
CA GLU A 74 5.24 0.64 28.44
C GLU A 74 6.45 0.99 27.56
N ARG A 75 7.51 0.17 27.54
CA ARG A 75 8.69 0.42 26.70
C ARG A 75 8.36 0.30 25.21
N ILE A 76 7.47 -0.62 24.83
CA ILE A 76 7.05 -0.76 23.44
C ILE A 76 6.37 0.54 22.98
N ARG A 77 5.44 1.07 23.77
CA ARG A 77 4.68 2.30 23.41
C ARG A 77 5.50 3.57 23.51
N THR A 78 6.42 3.67 24.46
CA THR A 78 7.13 4.93 24.76
C THR A 78 8.51 5.03 24.10
N GLU A 79 9.16 3.91 23.79
CA GLU A 79 10.52 3.89 23.23
C GLU A 79 10.54 3.25 21.85
N LEU A 80 10.16 1.97 21.76
CA LEU A 80 10.36 1.18 20.54
C LEU A 80 9.50 1.69 19.39
N TYR A 81 8.20 1.82 19.60
CA TYR A 81 7.26 2.25 18.57
C TYR A 81 7.58 3.67 18.07
N PRO A 82 7.79 4.69 18.94
CA PRO A 82 8.16 6.02 18.47
C PRO A 82 9.48 6.03 17.68
N ALA A 83 10.48 5.25 18.09
CA ALA A 83 11.75 5.15 17.36
C ALA A 83 11.58 4.50 15.98
N LEU A 84 10.80 3.41 15.89
CA LEU A 84 10.46 2.74 14.62
C LEU A 84 9.69 3.69 13.71
N ARG A 85 8.58 4.26 14.21
CA ARG A 85 7.73 5.20 13.49
C ARG A 85 8.54 6.34 12.90
N LYS A 86 9.39 7.00 13.71
CA LYS A 86 10.24 8.09 13.25
C LYS A 86 11.15 7.68 12.10
N ARG A 87 11.79 6.51 12.20
CA ARG A 87 12.72 6.03 11.17
C ARG A 87 12.00 5.66 9.87
N VAL A 88 10.81 5.07 9.96
CA VAL A 88 9.97 4.77 8.80
C VAL A 88 9.45 6.06 8.17
N GLU A 89 8.97 7.01 8.97
CA GLU A 89 8.48 8.31 8.49
C GLU A 89 9.58 9.11 7.77
N GLU A 90 10.79 9.15 8.33
CA GLU A 90 11.95 9.77 7.67
C GLU A 90 12.27 9.13 6.31
N LEU A 91 12.17 7.80 6.18
CA LEU A 91 12.35 7.12 4.91
C LEU A 91 11.19 7.37 3.95
N PHE A 92 9.97 7.31 4.46
CA PHE A 92 8.71 7.48 3.72
C PHE A 92 8.59 8.87 3.08
N LEU A 93 9.00 9.90 3.80
CA LEU A 93 9.04 11.28 3.33
C LEU A 93 10.30 11.58 2.50
N SER A 94 11.31 10.69 2.52
CA SER A 94 12.50 10.84 1.69
C SER A 94 12.33 10.20 0.32
N GLU A 95 13.04 10.75 -0.67
CA GLU A 95 13.15 10.12 -2.00
C GLU A 95 14.33 9.14 -2.10
N LYS A 96 14.94 8.72 -0.98
CA LYS A 96 16.18 7.93 -0.97
C LYS A 96 16.04 6.57 -1.64
N LEU A 97 14.89 5.92 -1.50
CA LEU A 97 14.59 4.63 -2.12
C LEU A 97 13.99 4.77 -3.53
N GLY A 98 13.89 6.01 -4.01
CA GLY A 98 13.24 6.38 -5.25
C GLY A 98 11.82 6.92 -5.04
N PRO A 99 11.34 7.81 -5.92
CA PRO A 99 10.07 8.52 -5.74
C PRO A 99 8.85 7.59 -5.73
N ARG A 100 8.95 6.41 -6.36
CA ARG A 100 7.87 5.41 -6.49
C ARG A 100 7.98 4.23 -5.52
N PHE A 101 8.96 4.23 -4.64
CA PHE A 101 9.10 3.14 -3.69
C PHE A 101 7.88 3.08 -2.78
N PHE A 102 7.64 4.16 -2.04
CA PHE A 102 6.46 4.31 -1.20
C PHE A 102 5.29 4.90 -1.98
N ASP A 103 4.11 4.31 -1.77
CA ASP A 103 2.84 4.94 -2.15
C ASP A 103 2.61 6.24 -1.34
N TYR A 104 1.55 7.00 -1.61
CA TYR A 104 1.23 8.20 -0.83
C TYR A 104 0.70 7.86 0.58
N ARG A 105 0.36 6.59 0.85
CA ARG A 105 -0.16 6.11 2.13
C ARG A 105 0.62 4.87 2.55
N PHE A 106 1.04 4.82 3.80
CA PHE A 106 1.85 3.74 4.33
C PHE A 106 1.37 3.32 5.71
N GLN A 107 1.06 2.05 5.89
CA GLN A 107 0.60 1.49 7.16
C GLN A 107 1.77 0.84 7.89
N ILE A 108 1.89 1.15 9.18
CA ILE A 108 2.82 0.50 10.10
C ILE A 108 1.98 -0.29 11.10
N VAL A 109 2.25 -1.59 11.19
CA VAL A 109 1.66 -2.49 12.16
C VAL A 109 2.77 -3.05 13.04
N LEU A 110 2.58 -2.98 14.34
CA LEU A 110 3.48 -3.55 15.33
C LEU A 110 2.67 -4.46 16.25
N SER A 111 3.02 -5.73 16.31
CA SER A 111 2.29 -6.74 17.09
C SER A 111 3.23 -7.52 18.00
N PHE A 112 2.88 -7.70 19.27
CA PHE A 112 3.64 -8.50 20.23
C PHE A 112 2.70 -9.45 20.95
N GLU A 113 3.06 -10.73 20.96
CA GLU A 113 2.50 -11.72 21.87
C GLU A 113 3.05 -11.46 23.28
N MET A 114 2.19 -11.19 24.25
CA MET A 114 2.60 -10.90 25.64
C MET A 114 1.99 -11.94 26.57
N GLU A 115 2.57 -12.09 27.78
CA GLU A 115 2.05 -13.06 28.77
C GLU A 115 0.59 -12.80 29.18
N ASP A 116 0.19 -11.52 29.29
CA ASP A 116 -1.15 -11.12 29.74
C ASP A 116 -2.13 -10.88 28.57
N GLU A 117 -1.78 -9.97 27.66
CA GLU A 117 -2.60 -9.59 26.51
C GLU A 117 -1.73 -9.14 25.33
N ASP A 118 -2.05 -9.65 24.14
CA ASP A 118 -1.38 -9.25 22.90
C ASP A 118 -1.47 -7.74 22.68
N LEU A 119 -0.31 -7.14 22.41
CA LEU A 119 -0.22 -5.73 22.06
C LEU A 119 -0.25 -5.59 20.54
N THR A 120 -1.17 -4.78 20.02
CA THR A 120 -1.14 -4.35 18.61
C THR A 120 -1.25 -2.84 18.49
N ILE A 121 -0.30 -2.24 17.77
CA ILE A 121 -0.28 -0.84 17.40
C ILE A 121 -0.37 -0.76 15.88
N CYS A 122 -1.30 0.04 15.38
CA CYS A 122 -1.52 0.25 13.96
C CYS A 122 -1.65 1.75 13.68
N GLU A 123 -0.78 2.28 12.83
CA GLU A 123 -0.82 3.68 12.39
C GLU A 123 -0.69 3.76 10.87
N GLN A 124 -1.28 4.81 10.31
CA GLN A 124 -1.18 5.13 8.91
C GLN A 124 -0.49 6.48 8.72
N LEU A 125 0.57 6.49 7.95
CA LEU A 125 1.26 7.69 7.48
C LEU A 125 0.67 8.10 6.11
N VAL A 126 0.54 9.40 5.89
CA VAL A 126 0.06 9.98 4.64
C VAL A 126 1.04 11.05 4.16
N ASN A 127 1.50 10.91 2.92
CA ASN A 127 2.26 11.94 2.20
C ASN A 127 1.29 12.78 1.37
N GLU A 128 0.88 13.91 1.93
CA GLU A 128 -0.08 14.83 1.32
C GLU A 128 0.40 15.41 -0.02
N GLU A 129 1.71 15.58 -0.19
CA GLU A 129 2.27 16.07 -1.46
C GLU A 129 2.04 15.05 -2.57
N LYS A 130 2.41 13.78 -2.34
CA LYS A 130 2.17 12.68 -3.29
C LYS A 130 0.68 12.46 -3.55
N LEU A 131 -0.16 12.56 -2.52
CA LEU A 131 -1.61 12.45 -2.66
C LEU A 131 -2.15 13.53 -3.60
N ASN A 132 -1.73 14.79 -3.42
CA ASN A 132 -2.16 15.88 -4.27
C ASN A 132 -1.64 15.75 -5.71
N GLN A 133 -0.40 15.29 -5.91
CA GLN A 133 0.13 14.97 -7.24
C GLN A 133 -0.68 13.86 -7.93
N LEU A 134 -1.09 12.82 -7.19
CA LEU A 134 -1.92 11.74 -7.71
C LEU A 134 -3.33 12.23 -8.08
N ARG A 135 -3.95 13.06 -7.23
CA ARG A 135 -5.24 13.72 -7.53
C ARG A 135 -5.17 14.55 -8.81
N GLN A 136 -4.12 15.35 -8.98
CA GLN A 136 -3.92 16.16 -10.19
C GLN A 136 -3.72 15.27 -11.42
N SER A 137 -2.92 14.22 -11.29
CA SER A 137 -2.68 13.25 -12.38
C SER A 137 -3.96 12.54 -12.79
N LEU A 138 -4.80 12.14 -11.83
CA LEU A 138 -6.11 11.54 -12.06
C LEU A 138 -7.07 12.52 -12.73
N HIS A 139 -7.12 13.78 -12.27
CA HIS A 139 -7.94 14.82 -12.89
C HIS A 139 -7.54 15.06 -14.35
N ASN A 140 -6.24 15.18 -14.62
CA ASN A 140 -5.71 15.34 -15.97
C ASN A 140 -6.02 14.12 -16.83
N PHE A 141 -5.88 12.91 -16.29
CA PHE A 141 -6.22 11.69 -16.99
C PHE A 141 -7.70 11.65 -17.38
N ILE A 142 -8.61 11.99 -16.47
CA ILE A 142 -10.04 12.10 -16.76
C ILE A 142 -10.27 13.10 -17.89
N LYS A 143 -9.71 14.32 -17.77
CA LYS A 143 -9.90 15.40 -18.75
C LYS A 143 -9.37 15.07 -20.14
N PHE A 144 -8.21 14.39 -20.24
CA PHE A 144 -7.50 14.22 -21.50
C PHE A 144 -7.58 12.80 -22.08
N LYS A 145 -8.00 11.79 -21.32
CA LYS A 145 -8.09 10.39 -21.79
C LYS A 145 -9.51 9.83 -21.69
N ILE A 146 -10.27 10.17 -20.65
CA ILE A 146 -11.63 9.66 -20.45
C ILE A 146 -12.66 10.53 -21.16
N MET A 147 -12.69 11.83 -20.91
CA MET A 147 -13.71 12.75 -21.43
C MET A 147 -13.68 13.01 -22.94
N PRO A 148 -12.52 13.10 -23.64
CA PRO A 148 -12.51 13.40 -25.07
C PRO A 148 -13.19 12.31 -25.90
N GLU A 149 -13.64 12.59 -27.11
CA GLU A 149 -14.18 11.56 -28.01
C GLU A 149 -13.07 10.64 -28.57
N LEU A 150 -13.46 9.55 -29.22
CA LEU A 150 -12.54 8.76 -30.06
C LEU A 150 -11.86 9.68 -31.11
N PRO A 151 -10.60 9.40 -31.50
CA PRO A 151 -9.85 8.15 -31.29
C PRO A 151 -9.06 8.08 -29.99
N VAL A 152 -9.21 9.04 -29.06
CA VAL A 152 -8.46 9.05 -27.80
C VAL A 152 -8.96 7.92 -26.89
N LEU A 153 -8.11 6.93 -26.67
CA LEU A 153 -8.40 5.77 -25.83
C LEU A 153 -7.23 5.52 -24.86
N PRO A 154 -7.49 5.29 -23.56
CA PRO A 154 -6.44 4.85 -22.65
C PRO A 154 -5.92 3.46 -23.05
N SER A 155 -4.65 3.19 -22.77
CA SER A 155 -4.04 1.86 -22.84
C SER A 155 -4.64 0.92 -21.78
N GLU A 156 -4.33 -0.38 -21.86
CA GLU A 156 -4.85 -1.38 -20.91
C GLU A 156 -4.34 -1.12 -19.49
N ASP A 157 -3.04 -0.82 -19.34
CA ASP A 157 -2.45 -0.45 -18.05
C ASP A 157 -3.08 0.82 -17.46
N GLU A 158 -3.31 1.83 -18.30
CA GLU A 158 -3.98 3.07 -17.88
C GLU A 158 -5.43 2.81 -17.44
N GLN A 159 -6.16 1.92 -18.12
CA GLN A 159 -7.51 1.52 -17.71
C GLN A 159 -7.52 0.79 -16.38
N PHE A 160 -6.59 -0.14 -16.18
CA PHE A 160 -6.46 -0.87 -14.92
C PHE A 160 -6.15 0.08 -13.75
N SER A 161 -5.20 1.00 -13.92
CA SER A 161 -4.89 1.99 -12.87
C SER A 161 -6.08 2.93 -12.62
N PHE A 162 -6.77 3.37 -13.67
CA PHE A 162 -7.97 4.19 -13.54
C PHE A 162 -9.10 3.48 -12.77
N SER A 163 -9.32 2.18 -13.03
CA SER A 163 -10.36 1.42 -12.35
C SER A 163 -10.14 1.32 -10.84
N ARG A 164 -8.87 1.19 -10.40
CA ARG A 164 -8.52 1.16 -8.96
C ARG A 164 -8.80 2.50 -8.28
N HIS A 165 -8.62 3.62 -8.99
CA HIS A 165 -8.79 4.96 -8.43
C HIS A 165 -10.23 5.44 -8.32
N LEU A 166 -11.14 4.89 -9.14
CA LEU A 166 -12.56 5.25 -9.08
C LEU A 166 -13.16 5.00 -7.70
N MET A 167 -12.73 3.93 -7.02
CA MET A 167 -13.23 3.54 -5.69
C MET A 167 -12.40 4.10 -4.54
N HIS A 168 -11.46 5.01 -4.83
CA HIS A 168 -10.53 5.50 -3.83
C HIS A 168 -11.05 6.82 -3.21
N PRO A 169 -11.54 6.82 -1.96
CA PRO A 169 -12.14 8.01 -1.34
C PRO A 169 -11.13 9.16 -1.17
N ASP A 170 -9.86 8.82 -0.98
CA ASP A 170 -8.78 9.82 -0.89
C ASP A 170 -8.56 10.56 -2.23
N LEU A 171 -8.98 9.99 -3.36
CA LEU A 171 -8.73 10.57 -4.70
C LEU A 171 -9.95 11.25 -5.32
N MET A 172 -11.15 10.74 -5.05
CA MET A 172 -12.39 11.34 -5.53
C MET A 172 -13.57 11.03 -4.62
N LYS A 173 -14.60 11.88 -4.70
CA LYS A 173 -15.87 11.64 -4.01
C LYS A 173 -16.51 10.35 -4.50
N GLN A 174 -16.96 9.54 -3.53
CA GLN A 174 -17.61 8.26 -3.78
C GLN A 174 -19.12 8.44 -3.90
N GLU A 175 -19.52 9.30 -4.83
CA GLU A 175 -20.93 9.64 -5.14
C GLU A 175 -21.26 9.09 -6.53
N GLU A 176 -22.44 8.49 -6.69
CA GLU A 176 -22.89 7.90 -7.97
C GLU A 176 -22.79 8.92 -9.11
N GLU A 177 -23.24 10.15 -8.87
CA GLU A 177 -23.20 11.26 -9.84
C GLU A 177 -21.78 11.64 -10.30
N VAL A 178 -20.75 11.30 -9.52
CA VAL A 178 -19.34 11.58 -9.85
C VAL A 178 -18.71 10.39 -10.58
N VAL A 179 -18.99 9.18 -10.13
CA VAL A 179 -18.30 7.96 -10.59
C VAL A 179 -18.97 7.35 -11.82
N ASP A 180 -20.30 7.30 -11.87
CA ASP A 180 -21.05 6.64 -12.94
C ASP A 180 -20.83 7.27 -14.32
N PRO A 181 -20.80 8.61 -14.48
CA PRO A 181 -20.51 9.21 -15.78
C PRO A 181 -19.14 8.78 -16.33
N LEU A 182 -18.14 8.58 -15.46
CA LEU A 182 -16.81 8.14 -15.86
C LEU A 182 -16.81 6.68 -16.32
N ILE A 183 -17.56 5.82 -15.63
CA ILE A 183 -17.74 4.41 -16.01
C ILE A 183 -18.45 4.30 -17.34
N GLN A 184 -19.57 5.02 -17.49
CA GLN A 184 -20.37 5.00 -18.72
C GLN A 184 -19.53 5.51 -19.89
N ARG A 185 -18.80 6.62 -19.70
CA ARG A 185 -17.95 7.19 -20.75
C ARG A 185 -16.89 6.22 -21.23
N LEU A 186 -16.21 5.50 -20.32
CA LEU A 186 -15.20 4.52 -20.71
C LEU A 186 -15.85 3.28 -21.37
N SER A 187 -16.99 2.82 -20.88
CA SER A 187 -17.77 1.74 -21.50
C SER A 187 -18.15 2.09 -22.95
N ASP A 188 -18.63 3.31 -23.18
CA ASP A 188 -19.05 3.76 -24.51
C ASP A 188 -17.90 3.79 -25.49
N LYS A 189 -16.72 4.26 -25.04
CA LYS A 189 -15.48 4.23 -25.84
C LYS A 189 -15.04 2.82 -26.21
N LEU A 190 -15.28 1.85 -25.32
CA LEU A 190 -14.89 0.47 -25.50
C LEU A 190 -15.90 -0.36 -26.30
N ASN A 191 -17.06 0.18 -26.67
CA ASN A 191 -18.10 -0.56 -27.41
C ASN A 191 -17.60 -1.18 -28.73
N SER A 192 -16.63 -0.56 -29.41
CA SER A 192 -16.02 -1.10 -30.62
C SER A 192 -14.96 -2.18 -30.35
N ASN A 193 -14.43 -2.28 -29.13
CA ASN A 193 -13.46 -3.30 -28.70
C ASN A 193 -14.08 -4.20 -27.63
N ARG A 194 -14.77 -5.26 -28.09
CA ARG A 194 -15.52 -6.19 -27.22
C ARG A 194 -14.67 -6.90 -26.17
N VAL A 195 -13.39 -7.18 -26.46
CA VAL A 195 -12.47 -7.83 -25.51
C VAL A 195 -12.24 -6.91 -24.31
N ARG A 196 -11.78 -5.69 -24.57
CA ARG A 196 -11.50 -4.69 -23.54
C ARG A 196 -12.77 -4.26 -22.79
N LEU A 197 -13.92 -4.20 -23.47
CA LEU A 197 -15.19 -3.93 -22.81
C LEU A 197 -15.60 -5.04 -21.83
N ASN A 198 -15.37 -6.31 -22.18
CA ASN A 198 -15.69 -7.43 -21.32
C ASN A 198 -14.78 -7.49 -20.09
N GLU A 199 -13.50 -7.18 -20.25
CA GLU A 199 -12.56 -7.03 -19.13
C GLU A 199 -13.01 -5.91 -18.19
N TRP A 200 -13.34 -4.74 -18.74
CA TRP A 200 -13.87 -3.60 -17.99
C TRP A 200 -15.13 -3.95 -17.18
N LYS A 201 -16.10 -4.62 -17.81
CA LYS A 201 -17.34 -5.08 -17.14
C LYS A 201 -17.09 -6.16 -16.09
N THR A 202 -16.05 -6.97 -16.24
CA THR A 202 -15.68 -8.01 -15.26
C THR A 202 -15.08 -7.37 -14.01
N CYS A 203 -14.21 -6.37 -14.18
CA CYS A 203 -13.70 -5.54 -13.08
C CYS A 203 -14.84 -4.81 -12.35
N GLU A 204 -15.84 -4.29 -13.08
CA GLU A 204 -17.05 -3.69 -12.51
C GLU A 204 -17.89 -4.68 -11.67
N LYS A 205 -18.05 -5.93 -12.12
CA LYS A 205 -18.81 -6.95 -11.38
C LYS A 205 -18.12 -7.39 -10.08
N LEU A 206 -16.80 -7.51 -10.09
CA LEU A 206 -16.01 -7.79 -8.89
C LEU A 206 -16.09 -6.63 -7.88
N ARG A 207 -16.16 -5.39 -8.38
CA ARG A 207 -16.30 -4.15 -7.61
C ARG A 207 -17.62 -4.04 -6.83
N ASN A 208 -18.73 -4.57 -7.37
CA ASN A 208 -20.01 -4.61 -6.65
C ASN A 208 -20.03 -5.66 -5.51
N ARG A 209 -19.02 -6.54 -5.42
CA ARG A 209 -18.92 -7.58 -4.39
C ARG A 209 -17.93 -7.24 -3.27
N SER A 210 -16.90 -6.44 -3.55
CA SER A 210 -15.83 -6.11 -2.59
C SER A 210 -16.16 -5.01 -1.58
N GLY A 211 -17.32 -4.34 -1.67
CA GLY A 211 -17.76 -3.31 -0.73
C GLY A 211 -18.06 -3.76 0.72
N ARG A 212 -17.51 -4.90 1.18
CA ARG A 212 -17.76 -5.47 2.53
C ARG A 212 -16.53 -5.74 3.40
N ALA A 213 -15.30 -5.52 2.93
CA ALA A 213 -14.10 -5.59 3.77
C ALA A 213 -13.25 -4.36 3.41
N SER A 214 -12.91 -3.44 4.30
CA SER A 214 -12.32 -3.67 5.63
C SER A 214 -12.84 -2.64 6.64
N ARG A 215 -13.46 -3.12 7.72
CA ARG A 215 -13.54 -2.36 8.98
C ARG A 215 -12.54 -2.99 9.92
N CYS A 216 -11.46 -2.28 10.25
CA CYS A 216 -10.87 -2.44 11.57
C CYS A 216 -11.92 -1.92 12.55
N THR A 217 -12.71 -2.83 13.13
CA THR A 217 -13.56 -2.50 14.26
C THR A 217 -12.66 -2.15 15.43
N ALA A 218 -12.48 -0.85 15.67
CA ALA A 218 -11.97 -0.37 16.94
C ALA A 218 -12.97 -0.79 18.02
N SER A 219 -12.60 -1.77 18.85
CA SER A 219 -13.25 -1.97 20.14
C SER A 219 -12.99 -0.70 20.96
N ARG A 220 -14.04 0.09 21.12
CA ARG A 220 -14.13 1.15 22.13
C ARG A 220 -14.04 0.49 23.50
N ALA A 221 -12.91 0.62 24.18
CA ALA A 221 -12.90 0.62 25.64
C ALA A 221 -13.50 1.95 26.09
N VAL A 222 -14.71 1.89 26.63
CA VAL A 222 -15.35 2.99 27.36
C VAL A 222 -14.70 3.03 28.75
N VAL A 223 -14.16 4.19 29.14
CA VAL A 223 -13.99 4.56 30.55
C VAL A 223 -15.25 5.29 30.99
#